data_AF-A0A6I1KAB8-F1
#
_entry.id   AF-A0A6I1KAB8-F1
#
_cell.length_a   1.000
_cell.length_b   1.000
_cell.length_c   1.000
_cell.angle_alpha   90.00
_cell.angle_beta   90.00
_cell.angle_gamma   90.00
#
_symmetry.space_group_name_H-M   'P 1'
#
loop_
_entity.id
_entity.type
_entity.pdbx_description
1 polymer ?
#
loop_
_entity_poly.entity_id
_entity_poly.type
_entity_poly.pdbx_seq_one_letter_code
_entity_poly.pdbx_strand_id
1 'polypeptide(L)'
;MFRIPALLLVFTALTGCIEFERQTVTYEHDAQSDTLRVHQTYHGIYGADDVTQVSEKEREQLADVMKGQRTFFFSNWIFELNVESLKDALAGSGTPETNSLKEAYRRATTNLLTQLIANVRVENGKFYLNEKGQPCGTQRVTIRNVSKLLASGNEAIRKVWEVELKDKPTAEERELINASLARPEPFITLTGQQIRIRSPFPKSEFDKIGADDEKLRHLIAEFTRVGGSMSHEKGEIHLRFGRTDVTRETVTLPMAGKESYRANALTHIRDTFSLAKDFDPKKDAEDFLRAKAAGPKR
;
A
#
# COMPACT_ATOMS: atom_id res chain seq x y z
N MET A 1 3.16 11.45 23.59
CA MET A 1 3.42 11.09 22.18
C MET A 1 2.69 9.79 21.96
N PHE A 2 1.51 9.85 21.33
CA PHE A 2 0.70 8.67 21.09
C PHE A 2 1.51 7.70 20.23
N ARG A 3 1.76 6.49 20.72
CA ARG A 3 2.38 5.44 19.92
C ARG A 3 1.30 4.97 18.95
N ILE A 4 1.29 5.54 17.75
CA ILE A 4 0.57 4.94 16.63
C ILE A 4 1.21 3.55 16.48
N PRO A 5 0.46 2.45 16.67
CA PRO A 5 1.07 1.14 16.58
C PRO A 5 1.73 1.00 15.23
N ALA A 6 2.90 0.36 15.23
CA ALA A 6 3.77 0.21 14.06
C ALA A 6 3.05 -0.29 12.79
N LEU A 7 1.87 -0.90 12.91
CA LEU A 7 1.06 -1.30 11.75
C LEU A 7 0.50 -0.12 10.91
N LEU A 8 0.40 1.08 11.49
CA LEU A 8 0.02 2.32 10.80
C LEU A 8 1.22 3.22 10.47
N LEU A 9 2.42 2.84 10.92
CA LEU A 9 3.62 3.70 10.88
C LEU A 9 4.92 2.89 10.74
N VAL A 10 5.00 2.07 9.70
CA VAL A 10 6.30 1.61 9.18
C VAL A 10 6.35 2.11 7.76
N PHE A 11 6.83 3.34 7.50
CA PHE A 11 7.46 3.75 6.24
C PHE A 11 8.03 5.18 6.38
N THR A 12 9.22 5.29 6.97
CA THR A 12 10.09 6.45 6.69
C THR A 12 11.55 5.99 6.68
N ALA A 13 12.28 6.50 5.68
CA ALA A 13 13.73 6.45 5.48
C ALA A 13 14.29 5.27 4.66
N LEU A 14 13.88 5.18 3.39
CA LEU A 14 14.83 4.81 2.33
C LEU A 14 15.31 6.11 1.67
N THR A 15 16.48 6.62 2.06
CA THR A 15 17.18 7.67 1.30
C THR A 15 17.87 7.00 0.11
N GLY A 16 17.64 7.49 -1.12
CA GLY A 16 18.09 6.84 -2.38
C GLY A 16 17.02 6.05 -3.10
N CYS A 17 15.84 6.66 -3.29
CA CYS A 17 14.69 6.02 -3.91
C CYS A 17 14.54 6.39 -5.39
N ILE A 18 14.12 5.40 -6.19
CA ILE A 18 13.36 5.66 -7.41
C ILE A 18 12.04 6.33 -7.02
N GLU A 19 11.78 7.50 -7.62
CA GLU A 19 10.56 8.27 -7.50
C GLU A 19 9.80 8.33 -8.83
N PHE A 20 8.59 8.87 -8.80
CA PHE A 20 7.73 9.05 -9.97
C PHE A 20 6.86 10.29 -9.79
N GLU A 21 6.61 11.06 -10.85
CA GLU A 21 5.80 12.29 -10.78
C GLU A 21 4.39 12.04 -10.21
N ARG A 22 3.78 10.95 -10.67
CA ARG A 22 2.42 10.55 -10.28
C ARG A 22 2.28 9.05 -10.41
N GLN A 23 1.31 8.50 -9.69
CA GLN A 23 0.89 7.11 -9.86
C GLN A 23 -0.60 7.03 -10.10
N THR A 24 -0.98 6.25 -11.11
CA THR A 24 -2.37 5.85 -11.33
C THR A 24 -2.56 4.42 -10.84
N VAL A 25 -3.54 4.22 -9.97
CA VAL A 25 -3.96 2.91 -9.48
C VAL A 25 -5.40 2.70 -9.93
N THR A 26 -5.65 1.65 -10.71
CA THR A 26 -7.00 1.24 -11.12
C THR A 26 -7.29 -0.14 -10.56
N TYR A 27 -8.41 -0.34 -9.90
CA TYR A 27 -8.72 -1.63 -9.29
C TYR A 27 -10.19 -2.02 -9.37
N GLU A 28 -10.39 -3.32 -9.30
CA GLU A 28 -11.69 -3.99 -9.38
C GLU A 28 -11.68 -5.22 -8.46
N HIS A 29 -12.58 -5.21 -7.49
CA HIS A 29 -12.92 -6.30 -6.61
C HIS A 29 -14.11 -7.06 -7.19
N ASP A 30 -13.86 -8.32 -7.53
CA ASP A 30 -14.87 -9.29 -7.92
C ASP A 30 -15.24 -10.15 -6.70
N ALA A 31 -16.40 -9.84 -6.11
CA ALA A 31 -16.93 -10.56 -4.95
C ALA A 31 -17.29 -12.02 -5.27
N GLN A 32 -17.59 -12.37 -6.53
CA GLN A 32 -17.92 -13.74 -6.89
C GLN A 32 -16.68 -14.64 -6.84
N SER A 33 -15.53 -14.12 -7.29
CA SER A 33 -14.26 -14.85 -7.25
C SER A 33 -13.37 -14.48 -6.05
N ASP A 34 -13.88 -13.67 -5.11
CA ASP A 34 -13.16 -13.14 -3.94
C ASP A 34 -11.75 -12.63 -4.30
N THR A 35 -11.68 -11.84 -5.39
CA THR A 35 -10.42 -11.42 -6.01
C THR A 35 -10.41 -9.91 -6.24
N LEU A 36 -9.38 -9.24 -5.73
CA LEU A 36 -9.06 -7.84 -6.02
C LEU A 36 -7.92 -7.79 -7.05
N ARG A 37 -8.19 -7.18 -8.19
CA ARG A 37 -7.19 -6.91 -9.22
C ARG A 37 -6.84 -5.43 -9.19
N VAL A 38 -5.54 -5.13 -9.24
CA VAL A 38 -5.02 -3.77 -9.24
C VAL A 38 -4.04 -3.61 -10.39
N HIS A 39 -4.27 -2.62 -11.24
CA HIS A 39 -3.30 -2.13 -12.21
C HIS A 39 -2.67 -0.85 -11.71
N GLN A 40 -1.36 -0.76 -11.78
CA GLN A 40 -0.59 0.40 -11.37
C GLN A 40 0.17 0.94 -12.57
N THR A 41 0.16 2.26 -12.74
CA THR A 41 0.98 2.98 -13.70
C THR A 41 1.82 4.01 -12.94
N TYR A 42 3.13 3.87 -13.03
CA TYR A 42 4.11 4.81 -12.52
C TYR A 42 4.50 5.75 -13.65
N HIS A 43 4.25 7.05 -13.47
CA HIS A 43 4.48 8.03 -14.53
C HIS A 43 5.71 8.88 -14.21
N GLY A 44 6.58 9.07 -15.20
CA GLY A 44 7.76 9.92 -15.06
C GLY A 44 8.69 9.43 -13.96
N ILE A 45 9.26 8.24 -14.15
CA ILE A 45 10.18 7.58 -13.21
C ILE A 45 11.53 8.30 -13.21
N TYR A 46 12.09 8.58 -12.04
CA TYR A 46 13.40 9.22 -11.88
C TYR A 46 14.14 8.77 -10.61
N GLY A 47 15.45 8.99 -10.55
CA GLY A 47 16.24 8.86 -9.33
C GLY A 47 16.21 10.13 -8.50
N ALA A 48 15.93 10.02 -7.20
CA ALA A 48 15.88 11.14 -6.27
C ALA A 48 17.27 11.69 -5.85
N ASP A 49 18.32 10.87 -5.94
CA ASP A 49 19.65 11.21 -5.41
C ASP A 49 20.34 12.30 -6.23
N ASP A 50 20.50 12.07 -7.53
CA ASP A 50 21.30 12.91 -8.43
C ASP A 50 20.44 13.47 -9.58
N VAL A 51 20.79 14.63 -10.16
CA VAL A 51 19.99 15.27 -11.24
C VAL A 51 20.34 14.77 -12.63
N THR A 52 21.49 14.14 -12.80
CA THR A 52 22.09 13.73 -14.08
C THR A 52 21.92 12.25 -14.36
N GLN A 53 22.05 11.39 -13.35
CA GLN A 53 21.97 9.94 -13.50
C GLN A 53 21.35 9.27 -12.28
N VAL A 54 20.83 8.06 -12.47
CA VAL A 54 20.43 7.19 -11.36
C VAL A 54 21.66 6.62 -10.64
N SER A 55 21.64 6.67 -9.30
CA SER A 55 22.68 6.13 -8.42
C SER A 55 22.72 4.60 -8.47
N GLU A 56 23.81 3.98 -8.00
CA GLU A 56 23.91 2.51 -7.96
C GLU A 56 22.77 1.88 -7.14
N LYS A 57 22.45 2.49 -6.00
CA LYS A 57 21.34 2.08 -5.12
C LYS A 57 19.98 2.16 -5.82
N GLU A 58 19.74 3.22 -6.59
CA GLU A 58 18.50 3.37 -7.36
C GLU A 58 18.39 2.35 -8.49
N ARG A 59 19.52 2.01 -9.13
CA ARG A 59 19.58 0.94 -10.15
C ARG A 59 19.28 -0.42 -9.53
N GLU A 60 19.86 -0.72 -8.38
CA GLU A 60 19.59 -1.95 -7.62
C GLU A 60 18.12 -2.03 -7.21
N GLN A 61 17.54 -0.94 -6.71
CA GLN A 61 16.13 -0.88 -6.36
C GLN A 61 15.24 -1.16 -7.57
N LEU A 62 15.52 -0.53 -8.72
CA LEU A 62 14.77 -0.74 -9.95
C LEU A 62 14.90 -2.19 -10.43
N ALA A 63 16.11 -2.75 -10.42
CA ALA A 63 16.35 -4.15 -10.77
C ALA A 63 15.61 -5.10 -9.84
N ASP A 64 15.53 -4.79 -8.55
CA ASP A 64 14.83 -5.60 -7.56
C ASP A 64 13.31 -5.58 -7.77
N VAL A 65 12.72 -4.42 -8.04
CA VAL A 65 11.31 -4.30 -8.48
C VAL A 65 11.05 -5.17 -9.70
N MET A 66 12.00 -5.17 -10.65
CA MET A 66 11.88 -5.92 -11.90
C MET A 66 11.96 -7.44 -11.74
N LYS A 67 12.45 -7.96 -10.60
CA LYS A 67 12.34 -9.40 -10.27
C LYS A 67 10.89 -9.85 -10.05
N GLY A 68 9.97 -8.91 -9.83
CA GLY A 68 8.56 -9.17 -9.56
C GLY A 68 8.30 -9.43 -8.08
N GLN A 69 7.02 -9.57 -7.70
CA GLN A 69 6.59 -9.74 -6.31
C GLN A 69 6.96 -8.57 -5.36
N ARG A 70 7.36 -7.43 -5.90
CA ARG A 70 7.58 -6.17 -5.19
C ARG A 70 6.80 -5.03 -5.86
N THR A 71 5.99 -4.29 -5.11
CA THR A 71 5.23 -3.14 -5.61
C THR A 71 5.13 -2.04 -4.56
N PHE A 72 4.97 -0.81 -5.02
CA PHE A 72 4.82 0.38 -4.19
C PHE A 72 3.47 1.04 -4.45
N PHE A 73 2.71 1.25 -3.39
CA PHE A 73 1.49 2.05 -3.44
C PHE A 73 1.80 3.45 -2.93
N PHE A 74 1.75 4.40 -3.86
CA PHE A 74 1.94 5.84 -3.72
C PHE A 74 3.29 6.14 -3.04
N SER A 75 4.33 6.37 -3.85
CA SER A 75 5.69 6.82 -3.48
C SER A 75 6.30 6.28 -2.17
N ASN A 76 6.21 4.96 -1.96
CA ASN A 76 6.77 4.25 -0.80
C ASN A 76 6.16 4.57 0.58
N TRP A 77 5.13 5.41 0.68
CA TRP A 77 4.71 5.94 1.99
C TRP A 77 3.45 5.28 2.56
N ILE A 78 2.58 4.66 1.74
CA ILE A 78 1.36 4.03 2.28
C ILE A 78 1.51 2.51 2.41
N PHE A 79 1.93 1.80 1.36
CA PHE A 79 2.10 0.35 1.42
C PHE A 79 3.19 -0.11 0.43
N GLU A 80 4.34 -0.58 0.91
CA GLU A 80 5.21 -1.48 0.15
C GLU A 80 4.74 -2.91 0.35
N LEU A 81 4.59 -3.66 -0.74
CA LEU A 81 4.48 -5.11 -0.69
C LEU A 81 5.73 -5.69 -1.32
N ASN A 82 6.55 -6.37 -0.51
CA ASN A 82 7.69 -7.16 -0.97
C ASN A 82 7.53 -8.59 -0.45
N VAL A 83 7.11 -9.51 -1.32
CA VAL A 83 6.83 -10.90 -0.92
C VAL A 83 8.08 -11.61 -0.40
N GLU A 84 9.28 -11.28 -0.89
CA GLU A 84 10.52 -11.84 -0.35
C GLU A 84 10.76 -11.38 1.09
N SER A 85 10.59 -10.08 1.37
CA SER A 85 10.65 -9.58 2.76
C SER A 85 9.60 -10.22 3.67
N LEU A 86 8.41 -10.53 3.14
CA LEU A 86 7.39 -11.28 3.90
C LEU A 86 7.83 -12.71 4.19
N LYS A 87 8.49 -13.39 3.24
CA LYS A 87 9.03 -14.74 3.44
C LYS A 87 10.15 -14.73 4.47
N ASP A 88 11.04 -13.75 4.45
CA ASP A 88 12.11 -13.60 5.44
C ASP A 88 11.53 -13.38 6.84
N ALA A 89 10.53 -12.48 6.97
CA ALA A 89 9.82 -12.26 8.22
C ALA A 89 9.11 -13.53 8.71
N LEU A 90 8.55 -14.34 7.80
CA LEU A 90 7.92 -15.61 8.12
C LEU A 90 8.96 -16.66 8.58
N ALA A 91 10.11 -16.76 7.89
CA ALA A 91 11.18 -17.70 8.23
C ALA A 91 11.77 -17.41 9.62
N GLY A 92 11.90 -16.14 9.99
CA GLY A 92 12.33 -15.72 11.32
C GLY A 92 11.27 -15.90 12.42
N SER A 93 10.04 -16.29 12.10
CA SER A 93 8.94 -16.25 13.07
C SER A 93 9.00 -17.36 14.12
N GLY A 94 9.63 -18.52 13.89
CA GLY A 94 9.77 -19.60 14.88
C GLY A 94 8.46 -20.29 15.30
N THR A 95 8.54 -21.34 16.11
CA THR A 95 7.36 -22.10 16.59
C THR A 95 6.76 -21.49 17.86
N PRO A 96 5.43 -21.46 18.05
CA PRO A 96 4.83 -20.97 19.30
C PRO A 96 5.15 -21.83 20.51
N GLU A 97 5.73 -21.20 21.52
CA GLU A 97 6.17 -21.88 22.75
C GLU A 97 5.21 -21.62 23.92
N THR A 98 4.39 -20.56 23.87
CA THR A 98 3.48 -20.20 24.98
C THR A 98 2.10 -19.73 24.52
N ASN A 99 1.17 -19.69 25.48
CA ASN A 99 -0.16 -19.08 25.33
C ASN A 99 -0.20 -17.59 25.72
N SER A 100 0.95 -16.91 25.75
CA SER A 100 1.00 -15.49 26.06
C SER A 100 0.32 -14.64 24.97
N LEU A 101 -0.06 -13.41 25.34
CA LEU A 101 -0.62 -12.45 24.38
C LEU A 101 0.36 -12.10 23.26
N LYS A 102 1.66 -12.01 23.58
CA LYS A 102 2.72 -11.78 22.59
C LYS A 102 2.78 -12.92 21.57
N GLU A 103 2.63 -14.15 22.03
CA GLU A 103 2.55 -15.32 21.14
C GLU A 103 1.25 -15.37 20.33
N ALA A 104 0.12 -14.93 20.91
CA ALA A 104 -1.13 -14.81 20.17
C ALA A 104 -1.04 -13.76 19.05
N TYR A 105 -0.41 -12.61 19.32
CA TYR A 105 -0.06 -11.61 18.32
C TYR A 105 0.83 -12.20 17.22
N ARG A 106 1.90 -12.91 17.61
CA ARG A 106 2.81 -13.56 16.66
C ARG A 106 2.09 -14.58 15.76
N ARG A 107 1.19 -15.40 16.31
CA ARG A 107 0.36 -16.32 15.50
C ARG A 107 -0.52 -15.59 14.50
N ALA A 108 -1.17 -14.51 14.93
CA ALA A 108 -2.04 -13.72 14.04
C ALA A 108 -1.25 -13.07 12.91
N THR A 109 -0.07 -12.50 13.18
CA THR A 109 0.80 -11.92 12.15
C THR A 109 1.40 -12.98 11.24
N THR A 110 1.87 -14.12 11.78
CA THR A 110 2.34 -15.27 10.98
C THR A 110 1.25 -15.78 10.05
N ASN A 111 0.00 -15.89 10.51
CA ASN A 111 -1.12 -16.27 9.65
C ASN A 111 -1.35 -15.23 8.54
N LEU A 112 -1.38 -13.93 8.87
CA LEU A 112 -1.52 -12.86 7.87
C LEU A 112 -0.40 -12.91 6.81
N LEU A 113 0.86 -13.02 7.23
CA LEU A 113 2.01 -13.13 6.33
C LEU A 113 1.89 -14.35 5.40
N THR A 114 1.52 -15.50 5.96
CA THR A 114 1.28 -16.73 5.19
C THR A 114 0.18 -16.52 4.14
N GLN A 115 -0.93 -15.87 4.50
CA GLN A 115 -1.99 -15.56 3.55
C GLN A 115 -1.52 -14.57 2.47
N LEU A 116 -0.75 -13.53 2.82
CA LEU A 116 -0.25 -12.56 1.84
C LEU A 116 0.66 -13.22 0.81
N ILE A 117 1.62 -14.04 1.25
CA ILE A 117 2.54 -14.78 0.37
C ILE A 117 1.78 -15.74 -0.54
N ALA A 118 0.78 -16.43 -0.01
CA ALA A 118 0.01 -17.42 -0.77
C ALA A 118 -0.90 -16.77 -1.83
N ASN A 119 -1.48 -15.61 -1.51
CA ASN A 119 -2.62 -15.08 -2.26
C ASN A 119 -2.35 -13.82 -3.07
N VAL A 120 -1.22 -13.14 -2.85
CA VAL A 120 -0.82 -11.97 -3.64
C VAL A 120 0.16 -12.36 -4.72
N ARG A 121 -0.06 -11.85 -5.93
CA ARG A 121 0.86 -11.96 -7.06
C ARG A 121 1.07 -10.57 -7.66
N VAL A 122 2.33 -10.17 -7.80
CA VAL A 122 2.72 -8.95 -8.51
C VAL A 122 3.46 -9.34 -9.78
N GLU A 123 2.97 -8.84 -10.91
CA GLU A 123 3.54 -9.03 -12.23
C GLU A 123 3.99 -7.67 -12.78
N ASN A 124 5.22 -7.62 -13.28
CA ASN A 124 5.73 -6.42 -13.95
C ASN A 124 5.15 -6.33 -15.36
N GLY A 125 4.61 -5.16 -15.68
CA GLY A 125 4.22 -4.81 -17.03
C GLY A 125 5.41 -4.27 -17.82
N LYS A 126 5.13 -3.40 -18.79
CA LYS A 126 6.17 -2.83 -19.65
C LYS A 126 6.61 -1.46 -19.18
N PHE A 127 7.87 -1.13 -19.44
CA PHE A 127 8.32 0.25 -19.51
C PHE A 127 8.00 0.85 -20.89
N TYR A 128 7.65 2.13 -20.90
CA TYR A 128 7.29 2.88 -22.10
C TYR A 128 7.58 4.37 -21.91
N LEU A 129 7.46 5.15 -22.98
CA LEU A 129 7.52 6.61 -22.91
C LEU A 129 6.12 7.19 -22.96
N ASN A 130 5.82 8.13 -22.08
CA ASN A 130 4.61 8.94 -22.21
C ASN A 130 4.74 10.00 -23.31
N GLU A 131 3.67 10.77 -23.54
CA GLU A 131 3.62 11.87 -24.52
C GLU A 131 4.68 12.96 -24.28
N LYS A 132 5.20 13.08 -23.06
CA LYS A 132 6.28 14.02 -22.71
C LYS A 132 7.69 13.41 -22.88
N GLY A 133 7.79 12.17 -23.38
CA GLY A 133 9.06 11.46 -23.50
C GLY A 133 9.66 11.00 -22.17
N GLN A 134 8.85 10.94 -21.09
CA GLN A 134 9.31 10.50 -19.77
C GLN A 134 9.12 8.99 -19.62
N PRO A 135 10.07 8.27 -18.99
CA PRO A 135 9.93 6.85 -18.75
C PRO A 135 8.80 6.58 -17.76
N CYS A 136 7.95 5.62 -18.10
CA CYS A 136 6.82 5.16 -17.32
C CYS A 136 6.86 3.64 -17.21
N GLY A 137 6.24 3.08 -16.18
CA GLY A 137 6.19 1.64 -15.94
C GLY A 137 4.81 1.19 -15.46
N THR A 138 4.47 -0.07 -15.69
CA THR A 138 3.21 -0.66 -15.22
C THR A 138 3.45 -1.89 -14.36
N GLN A 139 2.53 -2.15 -13.44
CA GLN A 139 2.48 -3.38 -12.66
C GLN A 139 1.02 -3.85 -12.52
N ARG A 140 0.86 -5.16 -12.36
CA ARG A 140 -0.43 -5.81 -12.16
C ARG A 140 -0.36 -6.61 -10.87
N VAL A 141 -1.30 -6.38 -9.97
CA VAL A 141 -1.41 -7.07 -8.69
C VAL A 141 -2.71 -7.85 -8.66
N THR A 142 -2.62 -9.15 -8.41
CA THR A 142 -3.78 -10.00 -8.16
C THR A 142 -3.77 -10.43 -6.70
N ILE A 143 -4.84 -10.14 -5.98
CA ILE A 143 -5.06 -10.52 -4.59
C ILE A 143 -6.26 -11.46 -4.57
N ARG A 144 -6.03 -12.75 -4.30
CA ARG A 144 -7.10 -13.75 -4.16
C ARG A 144 -7.51 -13.92 -2.70
N ASN A 145 -8.65 -14.56 -2.46
CA ASN A 145 -9.14 -14.84 -1.12
C ASN A 145 -9.18 -13.58 -0.24
N VAL A 146 -9.67 -12.47 -0.80
CA VAL A 146 -9.66 -11.14 -0.17
C VAL A 146 -10.39 -11.18 1.16
N SER A 147 -11.53 -11.87 1.24
CA SER A 147 -12.27 -12.05 2.49
C SER A 147 -11.42 -12.68 3.61
N LYS A 148 -10.60 -13.68 3.29
CA LYS A 148 -9.70 -14.36 4.23
C LYS A 148 -8.53 -13.47 4.64
N LEU A 149 -7.99 -12.70 3.70
CA LEU A 149 -6.95 -11.71 3.99
C LEU A 149 -7.48 -10.61 4.92
N LEU A 150 -8.69 -10.11 4.67
CA LEU A 150 -9.34 -9.13 5.54
C LEU A 150 -9.58 -9.71 6.94
N ALA A 151 -10.07 -10.95 7.05
CA ALA A 151 -10.25 -11.59 8.34
C ALA A 151 -8.92 -11.70 9.12
N SER A 152 -7.86 -12.17 8.46
CA SER A 152 -6.52 -12.32 9.07
C SER A 152 -5.90 -10.97 9.45
N GLY A 153 -6.07 -9.95 8.60
CA GLY A 153 -5.60 -8.59 8.87
C GLY A 153 -6.31 -7.94 10.05
N ASN A 154 -7.63 -8.11 10.15
CA ASN A 154 -8.41 -7.63 11.27
C ASN A 154 -8.06 -8.32 12.59
N GLU A 155 -7.78 -9.63 12.55
CA GLU A 155 -7.28 -10.37 13.72
C GLU A 155 -5.92 -9.85 14.17
N ALA A 156 -4.98 -9.66 13.23
CA ALA A 156 -3.66 -9.12 13.54
C ALA A 156 -3.74 -7.72 14.15
N ILE A 157 -4.53 -6.80 13.57
CA ILE A 157 -4.75 -5.45 14.11
C ILE A 157 -5.33 -5.51 15.52
N ARG A 158 -6.32 -6.37 15.75
CA ARG A 158 -6.91 -6.56 17.09
C ARG A 158 -5.83 -6.99 18.10
N LYS A 159 -4.97 -7.93 17.73
CA LYS A 159 -3.87 -8.39 18.61
C LYS A 159 -2.80 -7.34 18.86
N VAL A 160 -2.51 -6.48 17.89
CA VAL A 160 -1.63 -5.31 18.10
C VAL A 160 -2.19 -4.44 19.22
N TRP A 161 -3.47 -4.07 19.13
CA TRP A 161 -4.10 -3.22 20.15
C TRP A 161 -4.19 -3.87 21.52
N GLU A 162 -4.45 -5.18 21.59
CA GLU A 162 -4.40 -5.92 22.85
C GLU A 162 -3.00 -5.89 23.49
N VAL A 163 -1.93 -6.00 22.67
CA VAL A 163 -0.54 -5.88 23.14
C VAL A 163 -0.24 -4.47 23.63
N GLU A 164 -0.63 -3.43 22.88
CA GLU A 164 -0.47 -2.02 23.27
C GLU A 164 -1.15 -1.74 24.62
N LEU A 165 -2.32 -2.33 24.88
CA LEU A 165 -3.00 -2.22 26.19
C LEU A 165 -2.18 -2.76 27.36
N LYS A 166 -1.26 -3.70 27.12
CA LYS A 166 -0.35 -4.24 28.14
C LYS A 166 0.92 -3.40 28.30
N ASP A 167 1.30 -2.60 27.30
CA ASP A 167 2.52 -1.79 27.32
C ASP A 167 2.33 -0.42 28.00
N LYS A 168 1.74 -0.44 29.22
CA LYS A 168 1.54 0.72 30.09
C LYS A 168 0.99 1.98 29.37
N PRO A 169 -0.15 1.88 28.67
CA PRO A 169 -0.79 3.06 28.09
C PRO A 169 -1.23 4.03 29.19
N THR A 170 -1.32 5.31 28.85
CA THR A 170 -2.04 6.30 29.66
C THR A 170 -3.50 5.88 29.85
N ALA A 171 -4.20 6.48 30.83
CA ALA A 171 -5.61 6.19 31.08
C ALA A 171 -6.48 6.52 29.85
N GLU A 172 -6.19 7.65 29.19
CA GLU A 172 -6.88 8.10 27.97
C GLU A 172 -6.65 7.14 26.79
N GLU A 173 -5.39 6.74 26.53
CA GLU A 173 -5.05 5.73 25.52
C GLU A 173 -5.79 4.41 25.76
N ARG A 174 -5.81 3.97 27.02
CA ARG A 174 -6.49 2.73 27.41
C ARG A 174 -7.99 2.80 27.14
N GLU A 175 -8.64 3.90 27.47
CA GLU A 175 -10.07 4.10 27.22
C GLU A 175 -10.37 4.07 25.72
N LEU A 176 -9.58 4.81 24.92
CA LEU A 176 -9.69 4.89 23.47
C LEU A 176 -9.56 3.51 22.80
N ILE A 177 -8.53 2.75 23.16
CA ILE A 177 -8.26 1.43 22.59
C ILE A 177 -9.35 0.43 23.02
N ASN A 178 -9.74 0.42 24.30
CA ASN A 178 -10.82 -0.46 24.78
C ASN A 178 -12.15 -0.16 24.06
N ALA A 179 -12.51 1.11 23.91
CA ALA A 179 -13.72 1.51 23.19
C ALA A 179 -13.68 1.03 21.73
N SER A 180 -12.53 1.13 21.07
CA SER A 180 -12.34 0.67 19.71
C SER A 180 -12.42 -0.86 19.57
N LEU A 181 -11.78 -1.60 20.46
CA LEU A 181 -11.80 -3.07 20.52
C LEU A 181 -13.19 -3.64 20.83
N ALA A 182 -14.00 -2.93 21.61
CA ALA A 182 -15.36 -3.34 21.96
C ALA A 182 -16.34 -3.27 20.79
N ARG A 183 -16.02 -2.53 19.71
CA ARG A 183 -16.89 -2.46 18.53
C ARG A 183 -16.85 -3.79 17.75
N PRO A 184 -18.02 -4.27 17.26
CA PRO A 184 -18.08 -5.46 16.42
C PRO A 184 -17.57 -5.23 14.99
N GLU A 185 -17.54 -3.98 14.54
CA GLU A 185 -17.11 -3.61 13.20
C GLU A 185 -15.63 -3.96 12.96
N PRO A 186 -15.25 -4.49 11.79
CA PRO A 186 -13.84 -4.70 11.47
C PRO A 186 -13.06 -3.38 11.33
N PHE A 187 -11.77 -3.43 11.66
CA PHE A 187 -10.79 -2.36 11.44
C PHE A 187 -10.56 -2.07 9.96
N ILE A 188 -10.53 -3.10 9.11
CA ILE A 188 -10.39 -2.97 7.66
C ILE A 188 -11.57 -3.66 6.97
N THR A 189 -12.20 -2.99 6.02
CA THR A 189 -13.27 -3.57 5.18
C THR A 189 -13.07 -3.20 3.72
N LEU A 190 -13.51 -4.10 2.82
CA LEU A 190 -13.70 -3.82 1.40
C LEU A 190 -15.18 -4.04 1.06
N THR A 191 -15.87 -3.01 0.58
CA THR A 191 -17.29 -3.07 0.21
C THR A 191 -17.47 -2.44 -1.16
N GLY A 192 -17.92 -3.22 -2.15
CA GLY A 192 -17.78 -2.83 -3.55
C GLY A 192 -16.31 -2.59 -3.86
N GLN A 193 -15.96 -1.35 -4.25
CA GLN A 193 -14.58 -0.89 -4.48
C GLN A 193 -14.07 0.04 -3.37
N GLN A 194 -14.82 0.21 -2.29
CA GLN A 194 -14.40 1.06 -1.19
C GLN A 194 -13.61 0.27 -0.15
N ILE A 195 -12.37 0.71 0.09
CA ILE A 195 -11.58 0.30 1.25
C ILE A 195 -11.86 1.29 2.38
N ARG A 196 -12.16 0.77 3.57
CA ARG A 196 -12.28 1.55 4.80
C ARG A 196 -11.31 1.01 5.83
N ILE A 197 -10.59 1.91 6.49
CA ILE A 197 -9.72 1.63 7.62
C ILE A 197 -10.21 2.48 8.80
N ARG A 198 -10.32 1.88 9.98
CA ARG A 198 -10.54 2.58 11.25
C ARG A 198 -9.46 2.23 12.25
N SER A 199 -9.14 3.16 13.14
CA SER A 199 -8.15 2.98 14.19
C SER A 199 -8.45 3.91 15.36
N PRO A 200 -8.27 3.48 16.63
CA PRO A 200 -8.29 4.40 17.75
C PRO A 200 -7.26 5.51 17.51
N PHE A 201 -7.71 6.76 17.64
CA PHE A 201 -6.88 7.95 17.40
C PHE A 201 -7.42 9.15 18.21
N PRO A 202 -6.60 9.88 18.98
CA PRO A 202 -7.07 11.03 19.75
C PRO A 202 -7.57 12.15 18.86
N LYS A 203 -8.63 12.84 19.29
CA LYS A 203 -9.13 14.01 18.57
C LYS A 203 -8.10 15.15 18.54
N SER A 204 -7.39 15.35 19.66
CA SER A 204 -6.35 16.36 19.79
C SER A 204 -5.17 16.16 18.84
N GLU A 205 -4.84 14.91 18.52
CA GLU A 205 -3.83 14.58 17.50
C GLU A 205 -4.41 14.69 16.09
N PHE A 206 -5.68 14.29 15.91
CA PHE A 206 -6.36 14.39 14.61
C PHE A 206 -6.41 15.83 14.10
N ASP A 207 -6.72 16.76 14.99
CA ASP A 207 -6.83 18.20 14.67
C ASP A 207 -5.49 18.85 14.31
N LYS A 208 -4.38 18.18 14.63
CA LYS A 208 -3.03 18.64 14.30
C LYS A 208 -2.48 18.00 13.02
N ILE A 209 -3.19 17.04 12.41
CA ILE A 209 -2.70 16.37 11.21
C ILE A 209 -2.47 17.42 10.10
N GLY A 210 -1.23 17.52 9.62
CA GLY A 210 -0.84 18.47 8.58
C GLY A 210 -0.80 19.94 9.04
N ALA A 211 -0.97 20.23 10.33
CA ALA A 211 -0.88 21.60 10.85
C ALA A 211 0.53 22.17 10.64
N ASP A 212 1.57 21.40 10.97
CA ASP A 212 2.96 21.85 10.91
C ASP A 212 3.78 21.21 9.76
N ASP A 213 3.13 20.40 8.91
CA ASP A 213 3.78 19.72 7.79
C ASP A 213 3.05 20.03 6.48
N GLU A 214 3.66 20.91 5.67
CA GLU A 214 3.12 21.33 4.37
C GLU A 214 3.04 20.18 3.36
N LYS A 215 3.99 19.24 3.39
CA LYS A 215 3.97 18.07 2.49
C LYS A 215 2.81 17.17 2.84
N LEU A 216 2.63 16.87 4.13
CA LEU A 216 1.50 16.07 4.61
C LEU A 216 0.16 16.77 4.33
N ARG A 217 0.08 18.09 4.50
CA ARG A 217 -1.13 18.86 4.20
C ARG A 217 -1.49 18.80 2.72
N HIS A 218 -0.51 19.00 1.84
CA HIS A 218 -0.71 18.87 0.39
C HIS A 218 -1.17 17.46 0.02
N LEU A 219 -0.56 16.45 0.63
CA LEU A 219 -0.90 15.05 0.41
C LEU A 219 -2.33 14.70 0.82
N ILE A 220 -2.78 15.18 1.98
CA ILE A 220 -4.16 14.99 2.45
C ILE A 220 -5.15 15.70 1.54
N ALA A 221 -4.80 16.91 1.07
CA ALA A 221 -5.62 17.64 0.11
C ALA A 221 -5.74 16.86 -1.20
N GLU A 222 -4.64 16.31 -1.71
CA GLU A 222 -4.64 15.49 -2.92
C GLU A 222 -5.40 14.18 -2.72
N PHE A 223 -5.20 13.47 -1.60
CA PHE A 223 -5.96 12.28 -1.23
C PHE A 223 -7.47 12.56 -1.22
N THR A 224 -7.88 13.68 -0.64
CA THR A 224 -9.30 14.09 -0.61
C THR A 224 -9.81 14.46 -2.01
N ARG A 225 -9.01 15.20 -2.79
CA ARG A 225 -9.33 15.61 -4.16
C ARG A 225 -9.60 14.42 -5.08
N VAL A 226 -8.92 13.30 -4.86
CA VAL A 226 -9.08 12.08 -5.67
C VAL A 226 -10.13 11.09 -5.12
N GLY A 227 -10.98 11.54 -4.20
CA GLY A 227 -12.10 10.74 -3.68
C GLY A 227 -11.79 9.94 -2.41
N GLY A 228 -10.61 10.14 -1.81
CA GLY A 228 -10.35 9.73 -0.45
C GLY A 228 -11.14 10.56 0.55
N SER A 229 -11.35 10.03 1.75
CA SER A 229 -11.88 10.79 2.87
C SER A 229 -11.20 10.38 4.17
N MET A 230 -11.01 11.36 5.04
CA MET A 230 -10.46 11.20 6.38
C MET A 230 -11.38 11.91 7.36
N SER A 231 -11.81 11.21 8.39
CA SER A 231 -12.73 11.75 9.41
C SER A 231 -12.35 11.24 10.78
N HIS A 232 -12.82 11.94 11.82
CA HIS A 232 -12.72 11.50 13.20
C HIS A 232 -14.11 11.35 13.77
N GLU A 233 -14.43 10.15 14.25
CA GLU A 233 -15.70 9.89 14.92
C GLU A 233 -15.49 8.90 16.06
N LYS A 234 -16.15 9.15 17.20
CA LYS A 234 -16.20 8.22 18.34
C LYS A 234 -14.82 7.72 18.83
N GLY A 235 -13.81 8.59 18.82
CA GLY A 235 -12.45 8.27 19.29
C GLY A 235 -11.57 7.56 18.25
N GLU A 236 -11.96 7.58 16.98
CA GLU A 236 -11.26 6.86 15.93
C GLU A 236 -11.02 7.74 14.72
N ILE A 237 -9.89 7.53 14.06
CA ILE A 237 -9.67 7.99 12.71
C ILE A 237 -10.29 6.99 11.73
N HIS A 238 -11.00 7.49 10.73
CA HIS A 238 -11.59 6.71 9.66
C HIS A 238 -11.05 7.20 8.32
N LEU A 239 -10.37 6.32 7.60
CA LEU A 239 -9.92 6.53 6.23
C LEU A 239 -10.82 5.73 5.29
N ARG A 240 -11.31 6.36 4.23
CA ARG A 240 -12.05 5.68 3.16
C ARG A 240 -11.46 6.06 1.82
N PHE A 241 -11.41 5.09 0.93
CA PHE A 241 -10.90 5.27 -0.42
C PHE A 241 -11.69 4.41 -1.39
N GLY A 242 -12.13 5.03 -2.48
CA GLY A 242 -13.01 4.41 -3.47
C GLY A 242 -14.48 4.38 -3.09
N ARG A 243 -15.30 3.87 -4.00
CA ARG A 243 -16.77 3.92 -3.92
C ARG A 243 -17.42 2.54 -3.86
N THR A 244 -18.61 2.48 -3.27
CA THR A 244 -19.36 1.23 -3.07
C THR A 244 -20.22 0.85 -4.27
N ASP A 245 -20.61 1.82 -5.09
CA ASP A 245 -21.61 1.74 -6.15
C ASP A 245 -21.00 1.77 -7.57
N VAL A 246 -19.69 1.59 -7.66
CA VAL A 246 -18.96 1.50 -8.93
C VAL A 246 -18.43 0.09 -9.15
N THR A 247 -18.24 -0.30 -10.40
CA THR A 247 -17.60 -1.57 -10.75
C THR A 247 -16.08 -1.48 -10.68
N ARG A 248 -15.53 -0.27 -10.74
CA ARG A 248 -14.10 0.00 -10.83
C ARG A 248 -13.78 1.34 -10.22
N GLU A 249 -12.62 1.41 -9.56
CA GLU A 249 -12.09 2.65 -9.05
C GLU A 249 -10.75 2.97 -9.71
N THR A 250 -10.53 4.24 -10.03
CA THR A 250 -9.26 4.73 -10.58
C THR A 250 -8.85 5.98 -9.83
N VAL A 251 -7.63 5.96 -9.31
CA VAL A 251 -7.07 7.07 -8.56
C VAL A 251 -5.73 7.44 -9.13
N THR A 252 -5.50 8.74 -9.34
CA THR A 252 -4.20 9.25 -9.75
C THR A 252 -3.72 10.28 -8.75
N LEU A 253 -2.67 9.93 -8.00
CA LEU A 253 -2.04 10.84 -7.03
C LEU A 253 -0.73 11.39 -7.60
N PRO A 254 -0.48 12.71 -7.49
CA PRO A 254 0.86 13.27 -7.65
C PRO A 254 1.70 12.92 -6.41
N MET A 255 2.99 12.61 -6.60
CA MET A 255 3.83 12.14 -5.50
C MET A 255 4.70 13.22 -4.85
N ALA A 256 4.88 14.36 -5.53
CA ALA A 256 5.55 15.53 -4.97
C ALA A 256 5.12 16.83 -5.69
N GLY A 257 5.22 17.96 -4.99
CA GLY A 257 4.95 19.29 -5.52
C GLY A 257 5.79 19.60 -6.77
N LYS A 258 5.36 20.62 -7.53
CA LYS A 258 5.75 20.99 -8.91
C LYS A 258 7.26 21.06 -9.27
N GLU A 259 8.21 20.80 -8.38
CA GLU A 259 9.65 21.03 -8.57
C GLU A 259 10.54 19.75 -8.67
N SER A 260 9.98 18.54 -8.80
CA SER A 260 10.71 17.31 -8.44
C SER A 260 11.13 16.34 -9.57
N TYR A 261 10.59 16.43 -10.80
CA TYR A 261 10.98 15.48 -11.85
C TYR A 261 12.39 15.70 -12.38
N ARG A 262 13.15 14.61 -12.52
CA ARG A 262 14.51 14.59 -13.09
C ARG A 262 14.56 13.63 -14.27
N ALA A 263 15.05 14.08 -15.42
CA ALA A 263 15.17 13.24 -16.61
C ALA A 263 16.41 12.31 -16.58
N ASN A 264 16.70 11.68 -15.45
CA ASN A 264 17.95 10.96 -15.18
C ASN A 264 17.85 9.43 -15.31
N ALA A 265 16.64 8.85 -15.32
CA ALA A 265 16.43 7.40 -15.36
C ALA A 265 16.27 6.83 -16.78
N LEU A 266 15.99 7.67 -17.78
CA LEU A 266 15.63 7.23 -19.13
C LEU A 266 16.69 6.34 -19.77
N THR A 267 17.95 6.77 -19.75
CA THR A 267 19.06 6.01 -20.36
C THR A 267 19.20 4.65 -19.70
N HIS A 268 19.22 4.59 -18.37
CA HIS A 268 19.32 3.33 -17.65
C HIS A 268 18.14 2.38 -17.93
N ILE A 269 16.90 2.89 -17.93
CA ILE A 269 15.70 2.07 -18.19
C ILE A 269 15.75 1.49 -19.60
N ARG A 270 16.06 2.31 -20.59
CA ARG A 270 16.16 1.90 -22.00
C ARG A 270 17.22 0.83 -22.20
N ASP A 271 18.41 1.03 -21.64
CA ASP A 271 19.56 0.15 -21.86
C ASP A 271 19.42 -1.18 -21.11
N THR A 272 18.71 -1.19 -19.98
CA THR A 272 18.61 -2.37 -19.09
C THR A 272 17.32 -3.16 -19.27
N PHE A 273 16.18 -2.49 -19.45
CA PHE A 273 14.86 -3.12 -19.42
C PHE A 273 14.07 -3.00 -20.72
N SER A 274 14.60 -2.27 -21.72
CA SER A 274 13.93 -1.91 -22.97
C SER A 274 12.68 -1.02 -22.79
N LEU A 275 12.32 -0.30 -23.86
CA LEU A 275 11.11 0.53 -23.93
C LEU A 275 10.19 0.02 -25.02
N ALA A 276 8.92 -0.23 -24.68
CA ALA A 276 7.91 -0.64 -25.64
C ALA A 276 7.46 0.58 -26.48
N LYS A 277 7.49 0.44 -27.82
CA LYS A 277 7.26 1.57 -28.75
C LYS A 277 5.78 1.96 -28.93
N ASP A 278 4.84 1.07 -28.66
CA ASP A 278 3.39 1.31 -28.87
C ASP A 278 2.56 0.72 -27.72
N PHE A 279 3.08 0.83 -26.49
CA PHE A 279 2.40 0.30 -25.32
C PHE A 279 1.29 1.24 -24.86
N ASP A 280 0.04 0.74 -24.87
CA ASP A 280 -1.11 1.43 -24.31
C ASP A 280 -1.37 0.95 -22.87
N PRO A 281 -1.02 1.75 -21.84
CA PRO A 281 -1.22 1.37 -20.45
C PRO A 281 -2.71 1.31 -20.06
N LYS A 282 -3.60 2.02 -20.77
CA LYS A 282 -5.04 1.97 -20.50
C LYS A 282 -5.62 0.65 -20.99
N LYS A 283 -5.27 0.26 -22.22
CA LYS A 283 -5.63 -1.06 -22.75
C LYS A 283 -5.07 -2.19 -21.89
N ASP A 284 -3.81 -2.06 -21.45
CA ASP A 284 -3.19 -3.02 -20.54
C ASP A 284 -4.00 -3.22 -19.25
N ALA A 285 -4.43 -2.10 -18.63
CA ALA A 285 -5.28 -2.12 -17.46
C ALA A 285 -6.64 -2.75 -17.75
N GLU A 286 -7.29 -2.39 -18.85
CA GLU A 286 -8.60 -2.93 -19.23
C GLU A 286 -8.54 -4.44 -19.47
N ASP A 287 -7.56 -4.92 -20.23
CA ASP A 287 -7.37 -6.33 -20.53
C ASP A 287 -7.09 -7.12 -19.25
N PHE A 288 -6.24 -6.59 -18.36
CA PHE A 288 -5.94 -7.23 -17.07
C PHE A 288 -7.17 -7.32 -16.15
N LEU A 289 -7.92 -6.22 -16.01
CA LEU A 289 -9.08 -6.17 -15.11
C LEU A 289 -10.26 -6.99 -15.66
N ARG A 290 -10.45 -7.04 -16.98
CA ARG A 290 -11.49 -7.86 -17.64
C ARG A 290 -11.15 -9.34 -17.72
N ALA A 291 -9.89 -9.72 -17.51
CA ALA A 291 -9.48 -11.11 -17.52
C ALA A 291 -10.25 -11.87 -16.42
N LYS A 292 -11.34 -12.54 -16.82
CA LYS A 292 -12.03 -13.53 -15.99
C LYS A 292 -10.97 -14.45 -15.43
N ALA A 293 -11.05 -14.75 -14.14
CA ALA A 293 -10.07 -15.59 -13.47
C ALA A 293 -9.96 -16.90 -14.27
N ALA A 294 -8.93 -17.03 -15.11
CA ALA A 294 -8.53 -18.32 -15.58
C ALA A 294 -8.15 -19.07 -14.29
N GLY A 295 -8.91 -20.12 -13.98
CA GLY A 295 -8.61 -20.96 -12.84
C GLY A 295 -7.13 -21.37 -12.88
N PRO A 296 -6.52 -21.67 -11.72
CA PRO A 296 -5.11 -22.03 -11.68
C PRO A 296 -4.85 -23.10 -12.75
N LYS A 297 -3.89 -22.83 -13.65
CA LYS A 297 -3.38 -23.87 -14.55
C LYS A 297 -2.84 -24.97 -13.64
N ARG A 298 -3.49 -26.13 -13.70
CA ARG A 298 -3.09 -27.36 -12.99
C ARG A 298 -1.71 -27.81 -13.46
#